data_AF-F4P881-F1
#
_entry.id   AF-F4P881-F1
#
_cell.length_a   1.000
_cell.length_b   1.000
_cell.length_c   1.000
_cell.angle_alpha   90.00
_cell.angle_beta   90.00
_cell.angle_gamma   90.00
#
_symmetry.space_group_name_H-M   'P 1'
#
loop_
_entity.id
_entity.type
_entity.pdbx_description
1 polymer ?
#
loop_
_entity_poly.entity_id
_entity_poly.type
_entity_poly.pdbx_seq_one_letter_code
_entity_poly.pdbx_strand_id
1 'polypeptide(L)'
;MQQVLLPILPVFFQIVVKKLIDLWRDHLVTSTEDQVSDSIHHYCDDEENNDESEEILADRLLRDVTRVYADLWFAILMPFAEKNPKRKVEGGSITAGQVDHPSSPAKLVFQNTNLVMFFFANESLVRSFLGTMSLLMGVKDTFACKRSLAMCMTLTSHLVKDTAFHEMVGKDFLVSALEVLHDGYQQVNHSDAIGLITEIYMQLHSVSRIPFNTMASIPGMTIDVLQRFEEELTSKRTVKEQHVVVRTMLKSVTGVELSERFKKATIFVLNLSEKNMFAAVKSDTHHADIIEKETIEPVLSTFFDRHEQ
;
A
#
# COMPACT_ATOMS: atom_id res chain seq x y z
N MET A 1 5.65 25.50 17.92
CA MET A 1 5.56 24.37 16.98
C MET A 1 4.89 24.82 15.67
N GLN A 2 3.65 25.30 15.71
CA GLN A 2 2.90 25.72 14.53
C GLN A 2 3.57 26.82 13.69
N GLN A 3 4.06 27.91 14.30
CA GLN A 3 4.67 29.04 13.57
C GLN A 3 5.96 28.70 12.81
N VAL A 4 6.64 27.61 13.18
CA VAL A 4 7.93 27.22 12.57
C VAL A 4 7.78 25.99 11.70
N LEU A 5 7.07 24.95 12.18
CA LEU A 5 6.97 23.68 11.47
C LEU A 5 5.90 23.67 10.38
N LEU A 6 4.79 24.38 10.56
CA LEU A 6 3.70 24.40 9.58
C LEU A 6 4.11 24.94 8.19
N PRO A 7 4.91 26.02 8.06
CA PRO A 7 5.34 26.47 6.74
C PRO A 7 6.39 25.56 6.10
N ILE A 8 7.09 24.73 6.88
CA ILE A 8 8.23 23.94 6.41
C ILE A 8 7.81 22.50 6.07
N LEU A 9 7.12 21.82 7.00
CA LEU A 9 6.88 20.39 6.92
C LEU A 9 6.02 19.95 5.72
N PRO A 10 4.87 20.59 5.41
CA PRO A 10 4.07 20.19 4.25
C PRO A 10 4.87 20.30 2.95
N VAL A 11 5.57 21.42 2.76
CA VAL A 11 6.40 21.68 1.58
C VAL A 11 7.55 20.66 1.49
N PHE A 12 8.23 20.41 2.61
CA PHE A 12 9.29 19.41 2.69
C PHE A 12 8.79 18.02 2.28
N PHE A 13 7.69 17.55 2.87
CA PHE A 13 7.15 16.22 2.57
C PHE A 13 6.69 16.12 1.12
N GLN A 14 6.05 17.16 0.57
CA GLN A 14 5.64 17.20 -0.82
C GLN A 14 6.84 17.11 -1.77
N ILE A 15 7.92 17.86 -1.51
CA ILE A 15 9.14 17.83 -2.33
C ILE A 15 9.79 16.44 -2.27
N VAL A 16 9.94 15.86 -1.08
CA VAL A 16 10.57 14.54 -0.93
C VAL A 16 9.73 13.46 -1.61
N VAL A 17 8.41 13.48 -1.43
CA VAL A 17 7.50 12.53 -2.09
C VAL A 17 7.61 12.66 -3.61
N LYS A 18 7.48 13.88 -4.16
CA LYS A 18 7.63 14.12 -5.60
C LYS A 18 8.98 13.62 -6.12
N LYS A 19 10.07 13.89 -5.41
CA LYS A 19 11.40 13.47 -5.87
C LYS A 19 11.57 11.95 -5.82
N LEU A 20 11.09 11.29 -4.77
CA LEU A 20 11.13 9.82 -4.67
C LEU A 20 10.30 9.17 -5.78
N ILE A 21 9.14 9.74 -6.07
CA ILE A 21 8.27 9.33 -7.18
C ILE A 21 9.02 9.35 -8.50
N ASP A 22 9.65 10.48 -8.82
CA ASP A 22 10.36 10.64 -10.08
C ASP A 22 11.52 9.64 -10.17
N LEU A 23 12.31 9.51 -9.10
CA LEU A 23 13.44 8.59 -9.07
C LEU A 23 13.03 7.11 -9.18
N TRP A 24 11.95 6.70 -8.51
CA TRP A 24 11.44 5.32 -8.61
C TRP A 24 10.80 5.04 -9.98
N ARG A 25 10.24 6.05 -10.64
CA ARG A 25 9.71 5.93 -12.00
C ARG A 25 10.84 5.75 -13.00
N ASP A 26 11.85 6.59 -12.94
CA ASP A 26 13.01 6.53 -13.82
C ASP A 26 13.73 5.19 -13.67
N HIS A 27 13.91 4.72 -12.44
CA HIS A 27 14.51 3.42 -12.14
C HIS A 27 13.75 2.24 -12.76
N LEU A 28 12.42 2.28 -12.79
CA LEU A 28 11.62 1.20 -13.39
C LEU A 28 11.79 1.13 -14.90
N VAL A 29 11.99 2.28 -15.57
CA VAL A 29 12.20 2.36 -17.03
C VAL A 29 13.55 1.77 -17.40
N THR A 30 14.62 2.19 -16.72
CA THR A 30 15.99 1.68 -16.98
C THR A 30 16.06 0.17 -16.81
N SER A 31 15.54 -0.38 -15.71
CA SER A 31 15.54 -1.83 -15.47
C SER A 31 14.75 -2.67 -16.50
N THR A 32 13.83 -2.06 -17.26
CA THR A 32 13.10 -2.75 -18.33
C THR A 32 13.78 -2.68 -19.70
N GLU A 33 14.61 -1.68 -19.95
CA GLU A 33 15.35 -1.53 -21.20
C GLU A 33 16.53 -2.51 -21.26
N ASP A 34 17.20 -2.76 -20.14
CA ASP A 34 18.35 -3.68 -20.06
C ASP A 34 17.95 -5.14 -20.31
N GLN A 35 16.76 -5.57 -19.85
CA GLN A 35 16.26 -6.92 -20.10
C GLN A 35 15.94 -7.19 -21.58
N VAL A 36 15.79 -6.15 -22.40
CA VAL A 36 15.56 -6.27 -23.85
C VAL A 36 16.88 -6.22 -24.63
N SER A 37 17.89 -5.53 -24.09
CA SER A 37 19.20 -5.34 -24.74
C SER A 37 20.13 -6.56 -24.62
N ASP A 38 19.98 -7.38 -23.57
CA ASP A 38 20.80 -8.57 -23.27
C ASP A 38 20.79 -9.69 -24.34
N SER A 39 19.97 -9.56 -25.39
CA SER A 39 19.92 -10.53 -26.49
C SER A 39 20.88 -10.23 -27.64
N ILE A 40 21.54 -9.06 -27.67
CA ILE A 40 22.37 -8.63 -28.80
C ILE A 40 23.55 -7.75 -28.35
N HIS A 41 24.57 -8.30 -27.68
CA HIS A 41 25.96 -8.02 -28.07
C HIS A 41 26.98 -8.82 -27.24
N HIS A 42 27.97 -9.33 -27.95
CA HIS A 42 29.18 -9.97 -27.46
C HIS A 42 30.36 -9.09 -27.94
N TYR A 43 31.31 -8.83 -27.04
CA TYR A 43 32.61 -8.15 -27.17
C TYR A 43 32.71 -6.61 -27.02
N CYS A 44 33.54 -6.25 -26.02
CA CYS A 44 34.25 -4.98 -25.76
C CYS A 44 33.49 -3.84 -25.07
N ASP A 45 33.73 -3.59 -23.78
CA ASP A 45 34.29 -2.30 -23.32
C ASP A 45 34.60 -2.26 -21.81
N ASP A 46 35.71 -1.63 -21.44
CA ASP A 46 36.04 -1.26 -20.06
C ASP A 46 35.17 -0.07 -19.56
N GLU A 47 34.40 0.58 -20.44
CA GLU A 47 33.46 1.67 -20.11
C GLU A 47 32.10 1.16 -19.58
N GLU A 48 31.60 0.00 -20.04
CA GLU A 48 30.36 -0.61 -19.51
C GLU A 48 30.44 -0.91 -17.99
N ASN A 49 31.63 -1.28 -17.49
CA ASN A 49 31.84 -1.55 -16.06
C ASN A 49 31.66 -0.30 -15.18
N ASN A 50 31.93 0.91 -15.70
CA ASN A 50 31.76 2.13 -14.92
C ASN A 50 30.28 2.51 -14.83
N ASP A 51 29.54 2.38 -15.93
CA ASP A 51 28.12 2.71 -15.99
C ASP A 51 27.27 1.73 -15.14
N GLU A 52 27.57 0.43 -15.19
CA GLU A 52 26.97 -0.57 -14.29
C GLU A 52 27.25 -0.24 -12.81
N SER A 53 28.46 0.24 -12.50
CA SER A 53 28.84 0.61 -11.13
C SER A 53 28.10 1.87 -10.64
N GLU A 54 27.88 2.84 -11.52
CA GLU A 54 27.13 4.06 -11.22
C GLU A 54 25.63 3.77 -11.04
N GLU A 55 25.04 2.89 -11.85
CA GLU A 55 23.65 2.47 -11.71
C GLU A 55 23.42 1.71 -10.39
N ILE A 56 24.29 0.75 -10.06
CA ILE A 56 24.22 0.01 -8.79
C ILE A 56 24.33 0.98 -7.60
N LEU A 57 25.20 1.99 -7.70
CA LEU A 57 25.33 3.01 -6.68
C LEU A 57 24.06 3.87 -6.56
N ALA A 58 23.46 4.24 -7.69
CA ALA A 58 22.22 5.01 -7.75
C ALA A 58 21.03 4.25 -7.15
N ASP A 59 20.83 2.97 -7.49
CA ASP A 59 19.80 2.09 -6.89
C ASP A 59 19.98 2.02 -5.37
N ARG A 60 21.22 1.77 -4.92
CA ARG A 60 21.52 1.70 -3.49
C ARG A 60 21.18 3.00 -2.78
N LEU A 61 21.56 4.15 -3.35
CA LEU A 61 21.28 5.46 -2.77
C LEU A 61 19.77 5.74 -2.73
N LEU A 62 19.04 5.38 -3.79
CA LEU A 62 17.58 5.52 -3.85
C LEU A 62 16.91 4.72 -2.74
N ARG A 63 17.31 3.45 -2.55
CA ARG A 63 16.80 2.61 -1.47
C ARG A 63 17.12 3.18 -0.10
N ASP A 64 18.36 3.62 0.13
CA ASP A 64 18.77 4.17 1.42
C ASP A 64 18.00 5.45 1.76
N VAL A 65 17.82 6.38 0.80
CA VAL A 65 16.99 7.58 1.01
C VAL A 65 15.53 7.21 1.27
N THR A 66 14.98 6.23 0.53
CA THR A 66 13.61 5.74 0.73
C THR A 66 13.42 5.18 2.14
N ARG A 67 14.38 4.39 2.64
CA ARG A 67 14.35 3.81 3.98
C ARG A 67 14.49 4.87 5.08
N VAL A 68 15.40 5.82 4.92
CA VAL A 68 15.56 6.95 5.86
C VAL A 68 14.27 7.77 5.93
N TYR A 69 13.61 7.98 4.79
CA TYR A 69 12.34 8.69 4.74
C TYR A 69 11.20 7.91 5.43
N ALA A 70 11.15 6.58 5.25
CA ALA A 70 10.23 5.72 6.00
C ALA A 70 10.49 5.77 7.51
N ASP A 71 11.77 5.73 7.93
CA ASP A 71 12.17 5.80 9.33
C ASP A 71 11.85 7.16 9.96
N LEU A 72 11.91 8.26 9.19
CA LEU A 72 11.46 9.58 9.64
C LEU A 72 9.98 9.55 10.04
N TRP A 73 9.12 9.02 9.19
CA TRP A 73 7.70 8.86 9.50
C TRP A 73 7.48 7.95 10.71
N PHE A 74 8.22 6.86 10.78
CA PHE A 74 8.17 5.94 11.91
C PHE A 74 8.55 6.66 13.22
N ALA A 75 9.60 7.47 13.23
CA ALA A 75 10.04 8.22 14.40
C ALA A 75 9.04 9.29 14.86
N ILE A 76 8.28 9.88 13.93
CA ILE A 76 7.27 10.90 14.23
C ILE A 76 5.99 10.26 14.78
N LEU A 77 5.47 9.24 14.08
CA LEU A 77 4.09 8.79 14.25
C LEU A 77 3.95 7.44 14.94
N MET A 78 5.02 6.68 15.17
CA MET A 78 4.84 5.39 15.83
C MET A 78 4.61 5.52 17.34
N PRO A 79 3.55 4.88 17.85
CA PRO A 79 3.35 4.75 19.29
C PRO A 79 4.55 4.05 19.94
N PHE A 80 4.91 4.52 21.12
CA PHE A 80 5.90 3.85 21.95
C PHE A 80 5.26 2.59 22.54
N ALA A 81 5.83 1.42 22.25
CA ALA A 81 5.50 0.23 23.00
C ALA A 81 6.07 0.40 24.41
N GLU A 82 5.20 0.65 25.41
CA GLU A 82 5.63 0.58 26.81
C GLU A 82 6.25 -0.80 27.04
N LYS A 83 7.57 -0.85 27.24
CA LYS A 83 8.28 -2.06 27.64
C LYS A 83 7.80 -2.43 29.06
N ASN A 84 6.75 -3.24 29.12
CA ASN A 84 6.12 -3.83 30.31
C ASN A 84 5.37 -2.83 31.21
N PRO A 85 4.03 -2.92 31.32
CA PRO A 85 3.35 -2.46 32.52
C PRO A 85 3.63 -3.49 33.62
N LYS A 86 4.80 -3.45 34.24
CA LYS A 86 5.01 -4.19 35.49
C LYS A 86 4.08 -3.58 36.53
N ARG A 87 2.96 -4.26 36.75
CA ARG A 87 2.07 -4.20 37.92
C ARG A 87 2.82 -3.64 39.14
N LYS A 88 2.50 -2.42 39.56
CA LYS A 88 2.58 -2.08 40.98
C LYS A 88 1.50 -2.88 41.69
N VAL A 89 1.83 -4.08 42.15
CA VAL A 89 1.13 -4.68 43.29
C VAL A 89 1.75 -4.04 44.53
N GLU A 90 1.32 -2.82 44.86
CA GLU A 90 1.39 -2.33 46.24
C GLU A 90 0.09 -2.80 46.92
N GLY A 91 0.26 -3.47 48.07
CA GLY A 91 -0.71 -4.38 48.64
C GLY A 91 -2.03 -3.74 49.09
N GLY A 92 -3.09 -4.56 49.05
CA GLY A 92 -4.36 -4.23 49.68
C GLY A 92 -5.55 -4.96 49.07
N SER A 93 -5.92 -6.08 49.69
CA SER A 93 -7.25 -6.71 49.65
C SER A 93 -7.74 -7.37 48.36
N ILE A 94 -7.95 -8.68 48.48
CA ILE A 94 -8.64 -9.53 47.51
C ILE A 94 -10.15 -9.34 47.73
N THR A 95 -10.85 -8.73 46.78
CA THR A 95 -12.28 -9.00 46.58
C THR A 95 -12.47 -9.56 45.18
N ALA A 96 -12.73 -10.86 45.14
CA ALA A 96 -13.13 -11.59 43.96
C ALA A 96 -14.48 -11.08 43.45
N GLY A 97 -14.56 -10.80 42.15
CA GLY A 97 -15.82 -10.49 41.47
C GLY A 97 -15.75 -9.22 40.63
N GLN A 98 -15.00 -9.23 39.53
CA GLN A 98 -15.32 -8.31 38.44
C GLN A 98 -15.07 -9.01 37.10
N VAL A 99 -16.16 -9.12 36.35
CA VAL A 99 -16.28 -9.74 35.04
C VAL A 99 -15.37 -9.00 34.06
N ASP A 100 -14.47 -9.72 33.42
CA ASP A 100 -13.63 -9.22 32.33
C ASP A 100 -14.52 -8.76 31.16
N HIS A 101 -14.72 -7.45 31.07
CA HIS A 101 -15.22 -6.82 29.85
C HIS A 101 -14.09 -6.82 28.80
N PRO A 102 -14.31 -7.34 27.58
CA PRO A 102 -13.28 -7.28 26.56
C PRO A 102 -13.18 -5.85 26.00
N SER A 103 -11.93 -5.41 25.85
CA SER A 103 -11.44 -4.45 24.86
C SER A 103 -11.98 -3.02 24.89
N SER A 104 -11.39 -2.18 25.76
CA SER A 104 -11.08 -0.81 25.32
C SER A 104 -9.94 -0.92 24.29
N PRO A 105 -10.01 -0.27 23.12
CA PRO A 105 -8.88 -0.22 22.21
C PRO A 105 -7.67 0.33 22.97
N ALA A 106 -6.53 -0.35 22.85
CA ALA A 106 -5.29 0.07 23.50
C ALA A 106 -5.05 1.53 23.11
N LYS A 107 -5.08 2.43 24.10
CA LYS A 107 -4.86 3.85 23.87
C LYS A 107 -3.44 4.00 23.35
N LEU A 108 -3.29 4.42 22.09
CA LEU A 108 -1.98 4.65 21.50
C LEU A 108 -1.25 5.73 22.31
N VAL A 109 -0.10 5.37 22.88
CA VAL A 109 0.77 6.29 23.61
C VAL A 109 1.93 6.67 22.70
N PHE A 110 2.01 7.93 22.30
CA PHE A 110 3.04 8.41 21.39
C PHE A 110 4.18 9.06 22.15
N GLN A 111 5.42 8.80 21.72
CA GLN A 111 6.62 9.42 22.31
C GLN A 111 6.54 10.95 22.28
N ASN A 112 6.06 11.51 21.16
CA ASN A 112 5.89 12.95 20.99
C ASN A 112 4.42 13.32 20.79
N THR A 113 3.60 13.16 21.83
CA THR A 113 2.15 13.37 21.73
C THR A 113 1.78 14.74 21.13
N ASN A 114 2.45 15.82 21.52
CA ASN A 114 2.18 17.16 20.97
C ASN A 114 2.47 17.28 19.47
N LEU A 115 3.53 16.61 19.00
CA LEU A 115 3.88 16.60 17.57
C LEU A 115 2.85 15.79 16.79
N VAL A 116 2.47 14.60 17.29
CA VAL A 116 1.46 13.74 16.68
C VAL A 116 0.10 14.45 16.60
N MET A 117 -0.33 15.12 17.67
CA MET A 117 -1.57 15.91 17.67
C MET A 117 -1.50 17.08 16.67
N PHE A 118 -0.34 17.74 16.55
CA PHE A 118 -0.12 18.76 15.54
C PHE A 118 -0.21 18.21 14.10
N PHE A 119 0.32 17.02 13.85
CA PHE A 119 0.21 16.33 12.56
C PHE A 119 -1.24 16.03 12.23
N PHE A 120 -1.98 15.37 13.12
CA PHE A 120 -3.38 15.01 12.88
C PHE A 120 -4.33 16.21 12.83
N ALA A 121 -3.95 17.35 13.41
CA ALA A 121 -4.71 18.59 13.30
C ALA A 121 -4.56 19.32 11.95
N ASN A 122 -3.61 18.91 11.10
CA ASN A 122 -3.36 19.54 9.80
C ASN A 122 -3.62 18.56 8.66
N GLU A 123 -4.72 18.77 7.94
CA GLU A 123 -5.14 17.90 6.84
C GLU A 123 -4.05 17.69 5.78
N SER A 124 -3.33 18.76 5.39
CA SER A 124 -2.25 18.67 4.42
C SER A 124 -1.13 17.72 4.88
N LEU A 125 -0.75 17.76 6.16
CA LEU A 125 0.27 16.85 6.70
C LEU A 125 -0.21 15.40 6.74
N VAL A 126 -1.48 15.19 7.09
CA VAL A 126 -2.07 13.85 7.07
C VAL A 126 -2.15 13.32 5.64
N ARG A 127 -2.57 14.13 4.66
CA ARG A 127 -2.57 13.75 3.24
C ARG A 127 -1.17 13.40 2.75
N SER A 128 -0.15 14.20 3.09
CA SER A 128 1.25 13.88 2.75
C SER A 128 1.70 12.57 3.37
N PHE A 129 1.33 12.30 4.62
CA PHE A 129 1.61 11.03 5.29
C PHE A 129 0.93 9.85 4.56
N LEU A 130 -0.38 9.95 4.32
CA LEU A 130 -1.17 8.88 3.68
C LEU A 130 -0.62 8.58 2.28
N GLY A 131 -0.39 9.62 1.48
CA GLY A 131 0.22 9.47 0.15
C GLY A 131 1.62 8.85 0.21
N THR A 132 2.44 9.23 1.19
CA THR A 132 3.75 8.60 1.40
C THR A 132 3.61 7.11 1.71
N MET A 133 2.68 6.72 2.59
CA MET A 133 2.53 5.31 2.95
C MET A 133 2.13 4.45 1.75
N SER A 134 1.20 4.93 0.93
CA SER A 134 0.83 4.27 -0.33
C SER A 134 2.02 4.13 -1.28
N LEU A 135 2.79 5.21 -1.48
CA LEU A 135 4.03 5.17 -2.27
C LEU A 135 5.00 4.11 -1.75
N LEU A 136 5.31 4.13 -0.45
CA LEU A 136 6.28 3.22 0.16
C LEU A 136 5.85 1.75 0.12
N MET A 137 4.55 1.46 0.04
CA MET A 137 4.07 0.09 -0.21
C MET A 137 4.34 -0.38 -1.64
N GLY A 138 4.24 0.53 -2.62
CA GLY A 138 4.37 0.23 -4.04
C GLY A 138 5.80 0.19 -4.59
N VAL A 139 6.76 0.82 -3.90
CA VAL A 139 8.17 0.80 -4.35
C VAL A 139 8.82 -0.58 -4.17
N LYS A 140 9.82 -0.87 -4.99
CA LYS A 140 10.58 -2.14 -4.94
C LYS A 140 11.59 -2.16 -3.80
N ASP A 141 11.23 -1.72 -2.59
CA ASP A 141 12.04 -1.86 -1.38
C ASP A 141 11.24 -2.57 -0.27
N THR A 142 11.64 -3.80 0.05
CA THR A 142 10.91 -4.65 1.02
C THR A 142 10.87 -4.05 2.43
N PHE A 143 11.92 -3.32 2.84
CA PHE A 143 11.98 -2.72 4.17
C PHE A 143 11.02 -1.54 4.30
N ALA A 144 11.03 -0.64 3.32
CA ALA A 144 10.13 0.50 3.27
C ALA A 144 8.66 0.03 3.22
N CYS A 145 8.36 -0.97 2.39
CA CYS A 145 7.03 -1.58 2.31
C CYS A 145 6.59 -2.20 3.65
N LYS A 146 7.47 -2.95 4.31
CA LYS A 146 7.18 -3.52 5.64
C LYS A 146 6.89 -2.45 6.69
N ARG A 147 7.67 -1.37 6.68
CA ARG A 147 7.50 -0.25 7.60
C ARG A 147 6.17 0.47 7.36
N SER A 148 5.83 0.76 6.10
CA SER A 148 4.57 1.44 5.78
C SER A 148 3.36 0.58 6.15
N LEU A 149 3.38 -0.73 5.87
CA LEU A 149 2.33 -1.67 6.30
C LEU A 149 2.14 -1.64 7.82
N ALA A 150 3.23 -1.72 8.59
CA ALA A 150 3.17 -1.68 10.06
C ALA A 150 2.61 -0.35 10.60
N MET A 151 3.00 0.77 9.99
CA MET A 151 2.49 2.09 10.35
C MET A 151 0.99 2.21 10.07
N CYS A 152 0.56 1.85 8.86
CA CYS A 152 -0.85 1.89 8.48
C CYS A 152 -1.68 0.99 9.40
N MET A 153 -1.23 -0.25 9.63
CA MET A 153 -1.88 -1.19 10.54
C MET A 153 -2.07 -0.60 11.94
N THR A 154 -1.08 0.14 12.46
CA THR A 154 -1.17 0.78 13.77
C THR A 154 -2.13 1.96 13.79
N LEU A 155 -2.15 2.76 12.72
CA LEU A 155 -2.87 4.04 12.68
C LEU A 155 -4.28 3.96 12.09
N THR A 156 -4.66 2.86 11.41
CA THR A 156 -5.98 2.69 10.78
C THR A 156 -7.12 2.97 11.77
N SER A 157 -7.10 2.35 12.95
CA SER A 157 -8.15 2.54 13.97
C SER A 157 -8.29 3.98 14.48
N HIS A 158 -7.24 4.81 14.33
CA HIS A 158 -7.29 6.23 14.66
C HIS A 158 -7.82 7.06 13.48
N LEU A 159 -7.30 6.81 12.28
CA LEU A 159 -7.66 7.54 11.06
C LEU A 159 -9.14 7.39 10.70
N VAL A 160 -9.68 6.17 10.78
CA VAL A 160 -11.08 5.86 10.41
C VAL A 160 -12.13 6.48 11.33
N LYS A 161 -11.73 7.11 12.44
CA LYS A 161 -12.65 7.87 13.30
C LYS A 161 -13.12 9.16 12.66
N ASP A 162 -12.32 9.71 11.74
CA ASP A 162 -12.66 10.90 10.98
C ASP A 162 -13.06 10.49 9.55
N THR A 163 -14.27 10.88 9.15
CA THR A 163 -14.81 10.60 7.82
C THR A 163 -13.97 11.20 6.70
N ALA A 164 -13.21 12.28 6.97
CA ALA A 164 -12.33 12.91 5.99
C ALA A 164 -11.24 11.95 5.46
N PHE A 165 -10.86 10.93 6.25
CA PHE A 165 -9.83 9.96 5.88
C PHE A 165 -10.39 8.64 5.34
N HIS A 166 -11.72 8.47 5.30
CA HIS A 166 -12.33 7.21 4.85
C HIS A 166 -11.99 6.87 3.41
N GLU A 167 -11.90 7.87 2.52
CA GLU A 167 -11.51 7.64 1.13
C GLU A 167 -10.06 7.18 1.03
N MET A 168 -9.11 7.91 1.61
CA MET A 168 -7.70 7.54 1.54
C MET A 168 -7.40 6.19 2.21
N VAL A 169 -8.02 5.88 3.36
CA VAL A 169 -7.83 4.59 4.03
C VAL A 169 -8.58 3.46 3.30
N GLY A 170 -9.84 3.68 2.93
CA GLY A 170 -10.69 2.66 2.34
C GLY A 170 -10.40 2.37 0.87
N LYS A 171 -9.75 3.30 0.17
CA LYS A 171 -9.38 3.18 -1.25
C LYS A 171 -7.87 3.10 -1.40
N ASP A 172 -7.12 4.14 -1.05
CA ASP A 172 -5.70 4.22 -1.40
C ASP A 172 -4.86 3.20 -0.62
N PHE A 173 -5.02 3.10 0.70
CA PHE A 173 -4.33 2.06 1.48
C PHE A 173 -4.76 0.65 1.09
N LEU A 174 -6.06 0.47 0.81
CA LEU A 174 -6.59 -0.82 0.42
C LEU A 174 -6.00 -1.27 -0.93
N VAL A 175 -5.98 -0.39 -1.93
CA VAL A 175 -5.37 -0.64 -3.24
C VAL A 175 -3.87 -0.92 -3.07
N SER A 176 -3.12 -0.07 -2.36
CA SER A 176 -1.67 -0.29 -2.17
C SER A 176 -1.37 -1.61 -1.47
N ALA A 177 -2.17 -2.01 -0.48
CA ALA A 177 -1.98 -3.30 0.20
C ALA A 177 -2.35 -4.50 -0.71
N LEU A 178 -3.37 -4.36 -1.56
CA LEU A 178 -3.72 -5.38 -2.56
C LEU A 178 -2.59 -5.53 -3.59
N GLU A 179 -2.00 -4.43 -4.06
CA GLU A 179 -0.86 -4.46 -4.98
C GLU A 179 0.32 -5.22 -4.37
N VAL A 180 0.61 -5.00 -3.08
CA VAL A 180 1.63 -5.78 -2.36
C VAL A 180 1.31 -7.27 -2.40
N LEU A 181 0.05 -7.69 -2.24
CA LEU A 181 -0.34 -9.11 -2.36
C LEU A 181 -0.16 -9.69 -3.76
N HIS A 182 -0.28 -8.85 -4.78
CA HIS A 182 -0.12 -9.27 -6.17
C HIS A 182 1.34 -9.19 -6.65
N ASP A 183 2.20 -8.48 -5.94
CA ASP A 183 3.61 -8.36 -6.26
C ASP A 183 4.42 -9.55 -5.74
N GLY A 184 4.99 -10.33 -6.66
CA GLY A 184 5.90 -11.44 -6.34
C GLY A 184 7.19 -11.00 -5.65
N TYR A 185 7.63 -9.75 -5.83
CA TYR A 185 8.79 -9.21 -5.13
C TYR A 185 8.54 -9.05 -3.63
N GLN A 186 7.29 -8.78 -3.24
CA GLN A 186 6.90 -8.48 -1.86
C GLN A 186 6.32 -9.68 -1.11
N GLN A 187 6.61 -10.92 -1.52
CA GLN A 187 6.08 -12.14 -0.88
C GLN A 187 6.28 -12.18 0.64
N VAL A 188 7.44 -11.70 1.11
CA VAL A 188 7.76 -11.63 2.55
C VAL A 188 6.77 -10.75 3.32
N ASN A 189 6.18 -9.74 2.66
CA ASN A 189 5.25 -8.78 3.24
C ASN A 189 3.76 -9.15 3.02
N HIS A 190 3.45 -10.24 2.31
CA HIS A 190 2.06 -10.65 2.04
C HIS A 190 1.24 -10.89 3.30
N SER A 191 1.83 -11.48 4.34
CA SER A 191 1.09 -11.70 5.59
C SER A 191 0.71 -10.39 6.28
N ASP A 192 1.58 -9.38 6.22
CA ASP A 192 1.33 -8.07 6.81
C ASP A 192 0.28 -7.31 5.97
N ALA A 193 0.36 -7.40 4.65
CA ALA A 193 -0.64 -6.81 3.75
C ALA A 193 -2.03 -7.43 3.92
N ILE A 194 -2.15 -8.76 4.06
CA ILE A 194 -3.42 -9.43 4.42
C ILE A 194 -3.94 -8.88 5.75
N GLY A 195 -3.05 -8.67 6.73
CA GLY A 195 -3.38 -8.08 8.02
C GLY A 195 -4.00 -6.69 7.88
N LEU A 196 -3.34 -5.81 7.13
CA LEU A 196 -3.81 -4.45 6.89
C LEU A 196 -5.14 -4.41 6.14
N ILE A 197 -5.30 -5.19 5.07
CA ILE A 197 -6.56 -5.25 4.31
C ILE A 197 -7.70 -5.71 5.21
N THR A 198 -7.44 -6.73 6.02
CA THR A 198 -8.43 -7.22 6.99
C THR A 198 -8.84 -6.11 7.95
N GLU A 199 -7.88 -5.38 8.51
CA GLU A 199 -8.19 -4.28 9.43
C GLU A 199 -9.00 -3.18 8.77
N ILE A 200 -8.58 -2.71 7.59
CA ILE A 200 -9.29 -1.65 6.86
C ILE A 200 -10.73 -2.05 6.64
N TYR A 201 -10.96 -3.29 6.17
CA TYR A 201 -12.31 -3.79 5.91
C TYR A 201 -13.12 -3.85 7.22
N MET A 202 -12.56 -4.42 8.28
CA MET A 202 -13.25 -4.56 9.57
C MET A 202 -13.62 -3.22 10.21
N GLN A 203 -12.78 -2.19 10.04
CA GLN A 203 -13.03 -0.88 10.63
C GLN A 203 -14.00 -0.03 9.79
N LEU A 204 -14.03 -0.20 8.46
CA LEU A 204 -14.79 0.68 7.57
C LEU A 204 -16.08 0.06 7.00
N HIS A 205 -16.20 -1.27 6.87
CA HIS A 205 -17.32 -1.88 6.12
C HIS A 205 -18.72 -1.52 6.68
N SER A 206 -18.82 -1.33 8.00
CA SER A 206 -20.08 -0.99 8.68
C SER A 206 -20.45 0.50 8.59
N VAL A 207 -19.48 1.37 8.28
CA VAL A 207 -19.64 2.83 8.29
C VAL A 207 -19.45 3.45 6.90
N SER A 208 -18.89 2.72 5.95
CA SER A 208 -18.55 3.21 4.62
C SER A 208 -18.63 2.11 3.57
N ARG A 209 -19.15 2.45 2.39
CA ARG A 209 -19.17 1.56 1.20
C ARG A 209 -17.85 1.57 0.43
N ILE A 210 -16.88 2.39 0.82
CA ILE A 210 -15.62 2.57 0.09
C ILE A 210 -14.82 1.26 -0.01
N PRO A 211 -14.63 0.45 1.06
CA PRO A 211 -13.93 -0.82 0.94
C PRO A 211 -14.63 -1.78 -0.04
N PHE A 212 -15.97 -1.86 0.00
CA PHE A 212 -16.75 -2.68 -0.91
C PHE A 212 -16.54 -2.25 -2.37
N ASN A 213 -16.69 -0.96 -2.66
CA ASN A 213 -16.53 -0.43 -4.02
C ASN A 213 -15.09 -0.64 -4.54
N THR A 214 -14.10 -0.51 -3.64
CA THR A 214 -12.69 -0.74 -3.98
C THR A 214 -12.45 -2.22 -4.29
N MET A 215 -12.94 -3.15 -3.46
CA MET A 215 -12.81 -4.59 -3.74
C MET A 215 -13.54 -5.01 -5.02
N ALA A 216 -14.69 -4.40 -5.32
CA ALA A 216 -15.44 -4.63 -6.55
C ALA A 216 -14.69 -4.19 -7.82
N SER A 217 -13.68 -3.31 -7.68
CA SER A 217 -12.84 -2.88 -8.80
C SER A 217 -11.72 -3.87 -9.14
N ILE A 218 -11.51 -4.91 -8.31
CA ILE A 218 -10.47 -5.91 -8.52
C ILE A 218 -10.88 -6.86 -9.66
N PRO A 219 -10.00 -7.11 -10.65
CA PRO A 219 -10.25 -8.11 -11.69
C PRO A 219 -10.54 -9.49 -11.12
N GLY A 220 -11.61 -10.13 -11.60
CA GLY A 220 -12.05 -11.44 -11.12
C GLY A 220 -12.95 -11.39 -9.87
N MET A 221 -13.15 -10.21 -9.26
CA MET A 221 -14.19 -10.02 -8.26
C MET A 221 -15.53 -9.72 -8.94
N THR A 222 -16.51 -10.61 -8.77
CA THR A 222 -17.89 -10.31 -9.19
C THR A 222 -18.67 -9.70 -8.04
N ILE A 223 -19.67 -8.88 -8.37
CA ILE A 223 -20.57 -8.28 -7.36
C ILE A 223 -21.23 -9.38 -6.53
N ASP A 224 -21.63 -10.49 -7.14
CA ASP A 224 -22.26 -11.62 -6.43
C ASP A 224 -21.32 -12.28 -5.42
N VAL A 225 -20.04 -12.46 -5.77
CA VAL A 225 -19.03 -13.01 -4.85
C VAL A 225 -18.84 -12.06 -3.66
N LEU A 226 -18.76 -10.76 -3.93
CA LEU A 226 -18.57 -9.77 -2.89
C LEU A 226 -19.80 -9.62 -1.98
N GLN A 227 -21.01 -9.73 -2.53
CA GLN A 227 -22.25 -9.73 -1.74
C GLN A 227 -22.36 -10.93 -0.82
N ARG A 228 -22.06 -12.14 -1.31
CA ARG A 228 -22.02 -13.35 -0.45
C ARG A 228 -20.99 -13.22 0.66
N PHE A 229 -19.85 -12.62 0.35
CA PHE A 229 -18.83 -12.32 1.35
C PHE A 229 -19.35 -11.34 2.42
N GLU A 230 -20.04 -10.26 2.04
CA GLU A 230 -20.66 -9.31 3.00
C GLU A 230 -21.72 -9.97 3.88
N GLU A 231 -22.56 -10.84 3.30
CA GLU A 231 -23.55 -11.62 4.02
C GLU A 231 -22.88 -12.58 5.02
N GLU A 232 -21.83 -13.29 4.59
CA GLU A 232 -21.06 -14.17 5.46
C GLU A 232 -20.40 -13.38 6.59
N LEU A 233 -19.77 -12.25 6.29
CA LEU A 233 -19.10 -11.38 7.26
C LEU A 233 -20.09 -10.86 8.32
N THR A 234 -21.27 -10.43 7.89
CA THR A 234 -22.34 -9.93 8.77
C THR A 234 -22.97 -11.05 9.60
N SER A 235 -22.98 -12.28 9.09
CA SER A 235 -23.51 -13.45 9.81
C SER A 235 -22.66 -13.88 11.01
N LYS A 236 -21.36 -13.58 11.01
CA LYS A 236 -20.45 -13.96 12.09
C LYS A 236 -20.66 -13.07 13.32
N ARG A 237 -20.63 -13.67 14.50
CA ARG A 237 -20.91 -12.97 15.77
C ARG A 237 -19.65 -12.41 16.42
N THR A 238 -18.49 -12.98 16.11
CA THR A 238 -17.23 -12.58 16.74
C THR A 238 -16.30 -11.91 15.73
N VAL A 239 -15.58 -10.89 16.19
CA VAL A 239 -14.53 -10.22 15.40
C VAL A 239 -13.50 -11.22 14.89
N LYS A 240 -13.14 -12.24 15.68
CA LYS A 240 -12.19 -13.28 15.26
C LYS A 240 -12.70 -14.06 14.04
N GLU A 241 -13.96 -14.48 14.04
CA GLU A 241 -14.56 -15.16 12.90
C GLU A 241 -14.65 -14.24 11.69
N GLN A 242 -15.00 -12.97 11.88
CA GLN A 242 -15.05 -11.97 10.80
C GLN A 242 -13.68 -11.80 10.13
N HIS A 243 -12.60 -11.68 10.91
CA HIS A 243 -11.23 -11.65 10.37
C HIS A 243 -10.89 -12.91 9.55
N VAL A 244 -11.36 -14.09 9.97
CA VAL A 244 -11.13 -15.34 9.22
C VAL A 244 -11.87 -15.31 7.87
N VAL A 245 -13.09 -14.77 7.83
CA VAL A 245 -13.86 -14.62 6.58
C VAL A 245 -13.10 -13.74 5.60
N VAL A 246 -12.64 -12.55 6.01
CA VAL A 246 -11.88 -11.64 5.14
C VAL A 246 -10.61 -12.31 4.61
N ARG A 247 -9.83 -12.95 5.48
CA ARG A 247 -8.61 -13.66 5.07
C ARG A 247 -8.89 -14.81 4.10
N THR A 248 -10.01 -15.50 4.25
CA THR A 248 -10.40 -16.61 3.38
C THR A 248 -10.82 -16.09 2.00
N MET A 249 -11.58 -14.99 1.98
CA MET A 249 -11.93 -14.29 0.75
C MET A 249 -10.68 -13.83 -0.01
N LEU A 250 -9.73 -13.18 0.68
CA LEU A 250 -8.46 -12.77 0.05
C LEU A 250 -7.70 -13.94 -0.55
N LYS A 251 -7.63 -15.09 0.13
CA LYS A 251 -6.99 -16.31 -0.41
C LYS A 251 -7.66 -16.80 -1.69
N SER A 252 -8.99 -16.71 -1.79
CA SER A 252 -9.74 -17.13 -2.99
C SER A 252 -9.51 -16.18 -4.18
N VAL A 253 -9.24 -14.91 -3.90
CA VAL A 253 -8.93 -13.87 -4.91
C VAL A 253 -7.46 -13.95 -5.33
N THR A 254 -6.56 -14.31 -4.41
CA THR A 254 -5.14 -14.59 -4.68
C THR A 254 -4.91 -16.03 -5.14
N GLY A 255 -5.90 -16.70 -5.74
CA GLY A 255 -5.92 -18.14 -6.03
C GLY A 255 -5.03 -18.63 -7.18
N VAL A 256 -3.70 -18.57 -7.03
CA VAL A 256 -2.76 -19.49 -7.69
C VAL A 256 -1.61 -19.72 -6.71
N GLU A 257 -1.22 -20.97 -6.45
CA GLU A 257 -0.13 -21.29 -5.54
C GLU A 257 1.18 -20.55 -5.90
N LEU A 258 1.94 -20.13 -4.87
CA LEU A 258 3.19 -19.37 -4.97
C LEU A 258 4.21 -19.97 -5.96
N SER A 259 4.15 -21.27 -6.21
CA SER A 259 5.05 -22.03 -7.08
C SER A 259 4.63 -22.07 -8.56
N GLU A 260 3.36 -21.81 -8.89
CA GLU A 260 2.86 -21.91 -10.28
C GLU A 260 2.76 -20.54 -10.98
N ARG A 261 2.73 -19.43 -10.23
CA ARG A 261 2.62 -18.06 -10.77
C ARG A 261 3.82 -17.62 -11.60
N PHE A 262 5.01 -18.14 -11.30
CA PHE A 262 6.25 -17.79 -12.03
C PHE A 262 6.38 -18.44 -13.41
N LYS A 263 5.44 -19.31 -13.80
CA LYS A 263 5.42 -19.90 -15.16
C LYS A 263 4.58 -19.11 -16.17
N LYS A 264 3.78 -18.13 -15.71
CA LYS A 264 2.96 -17.28 -16.58
C LYS A 264 3.14 -15.81 -16.19
N ALA A 265 4.39 -15.34 -16.28
CA ALA A 265 4.66 -13.92 -16.29
C ALA A 265 4.21 -13.34 -17.65
N THR A 266 2.94 -12.97 -17.76
CA THR A 266 2.49 -12.04 -18.80
C THR A 266 1.27 -11.27 -18.30
N ILE A 267 1.56 -10.06 -17.79
CA ILE A 267 0.73 -8.86 -17.93
C ILE A 267 -0.65 -8.92 -17.25
N PHE A 268 -0.69 -8.44 -16.00
CA PHE A 268 -1.93 -8.04 -15.31
C PHE A 268 -2.32 -6.64 -15.80
N VAL A 269 -3.19 -6.57 -16.81
CA VAL A 269 -3.86 -5.34 -17.24
C VAL A 269 -5.25 -5.32 -16.63
N LEU A 270 -5.55 -4.27 -15.87
CA LEU A 270 -6.88 -3.94 -15.38
C LEU A 270 -7.81 -3.76 -16.60
N ASN A 271 -8.87 -4.56 -16.66
CA ASN A 271 -9.78 -4.64 -17.78
C ASN A 271 -10.69 -3.40 -17.81
N LEU A 272 -10.30 -2.35 -18.56
CA LEU A 272 -11.21 -1.30 -19.03
C LEU A 272 -11.74 -1.73 -20.39
N SER A 273 -13.01 -2.16 -20.43
CA SER A 273 -13.66 -2.58 -21.67
C SER A 273 -14.11 -1.37 -22.50
N GLU A 274 -13.27 -0.93 -23.46
CA GLU A 274 -13.73 -0.11 -24.58
C GLU A 274 -14.44 -1.00 -25.60
N LYS A 275 -15.76 -1.15 -25.44
CA LYS A 275 -16.60 -1.70 -26.49
C LYS A 275 -17.79 -0.79 -26.69
N ASN A 276 -17.58 0.30 -27.43
CA ASN A 276 -18.61 1.04 -28.18
C ASN A 276 -18.08 2.06 -29.21
N MET A 277 -16.91 1.84 -29.81
CA MET A 277 -16.45 2.58 -31.00
C MET A 277 -15.54 1.61 -31.78
N PHE A 278 -15.90 0.85 -32.82
CA PHE A 278 -16.81 1.04 -33.93
C PHE A 278 -17.33 -0.33 -34.39
N ALA A 279 -18.63 -0.45 -34.64
CA ALA A 279 -19.19 -1.55 -35.42
C ALA A 279 -19.28 -1.15 -36.91
N ALA A 280 -19.09 -2.14 -37.79
CA ALA A 280 -18.96 -2.10 -39.26
C ALA A 280 -17.56 -1.64 -39.72
N VAL A 281 -16.74 -2.47 -40.37
CA VAL A 281 -16.93 -3.06 -41.70
C VAL A 281 -16.10 -4.35 -41.85
N LYS A 282 -16.62 -5.34 -42.60
CA LYS A 282 -15.91 -6.56 -43.05
C LYS A 282 -15.00 -6.26 -44.25
N SER A 283 -13.75 -6.76 -44.28
CA SER A 283 -13.22 -7.60 -45.37
C SER A 283 -11.79 -8.07 -45.09
N ASP A 284 -11.50 -9.30 -45.53
CA ASP A 284 -10.18 -9.95 -45.57
C ASP A 284 -9.09 -9.11 -46.28
N THR A 285 -7.85 -9.16 -45.80
CA THR A 285 -6.65 -9.75 -46.47
C THR A 285 -5.35 -9.26 -45.83
N HIS A 286 -4.35 -10.16 -45.85
CA HIS A 286 -2.96 -10.00 -45.43
C HIS A 286 -2.35 -8.59 -45.57
N HIS A 287 -1.82 -8.05 -44.46
CA HIS A 287 -0.51 -7.42 -44.45
C HIS A 287 0.04 -7.33 -43.02
N ALA A 288 1.36 -7.46 -42.91
CA ALA A 288 2.12 -7.35 -41.68
C ALA A 288 2.03 -5.92 -41.15
N ASP A 289 1.59 -5.74 -39.90
CA ASP A 289 1.63 -4.45 -39.23
C ASP A 289 2.41 -4.55 -37.92
N ILE A 290 3.42 -3.68 -37.88
CA ILE A 290 4.14 -3.19 -36.72
C ILE A 290 3.10 -2.69 -35.72
N ILE A 291 3.01 -3.33 -34.56
CA ILE A 291 2.23 -2.81 -33.44
C ILE A 291 3.15 -1.89 -32.66
N GLU A 292 2.98 -0.58 -32.88
CA GLU A 292 3.46 0.45 -31.96
C GLU A 292 2.97 0.09 -30.55
N LYS A 293 3.92 -0.11 -29.63
CA LYS A 293 3.64 -0.34 -28.22
C LYS A 293 3.07 0.95 -27.62
N GLU A 294 1.76 1.04 -27.50
CA GLU A 294 1.14 1.99 -26.59
C GLU A 294 1.32 1.48 -25.15
N THR A 295 2.13 2.22 -24.39
CA THR A 295 2.52 1.97 -23.00
C THR A 295 1.35 2.30 -22.06
N ILE A 296 0.91 1.32 -21.26
CA ILE A 296 -0.05 1.55 -20.17
C ILE A 296 0.72 1.79 -18.87
N GLU A 297 0.41 2.88 -18.18
CA GLU A 297 1.13 3.35 -17.00
C GLU A 297 0.74 2.63 -15.69
N PRO A 298 1.71 2.37 -14.78
CA PRO A 298 1.48 1.74 -13.48
C PRO A 298 0.70 2.65 -12.51
N VAL A 299 0.08 2.12 -11.45
CA VAL A 299 -0.71 2.88 -10.44
C VAL A 299 0.01 4.09 -9.84
N LEU A 300 1.35 4.08 -9.86
CA LEU A 300 2.17 5.26 -9.65
C LEU A 300 1.65 6.46 -10.48
N SER A 301 1.34 6.31 -11.77
CA SER A 301 0.78 7.36 -12.61
C SER A 301 -0.61 7.85 -12.20
N THR A 302 -1.55 6.95 -11.89
CA THR A 302 -2.89 7.37 -11.44
C THR A 302 -2.90 8.04 -10.06
N PHE A 303 -1.89 7.76 -9.23
CA PHE A 303 -1.63 8.47 -7.99
C PHE A 303 -0.99 9.85 -8.25
N PHE A 304 -0.13 9.99 -9.27
CA PHE A 304 0.50 11.26 -9.66
C PHE A 304 -0.47 12.24 -10.32
N ASP A 305 -1.38 11.77 -11.15
CA ASP A 305 -2.37 12.62 -11.83
C ASP A 305 -3.35 13.29 -10.87
N ARG A 306 -3.59 12.69 -9.69
CA ARG A 306 -4.48 13.26 -8.65
C ARG A 306 -3.78 14.25 -7.72
N HIS A 307 -2.45 14.35 -7.78
CA HIS A 307 -1.65 15.23 -6.92
C HIS A 307 -1.00 16.41 -7.66
N GLU A 308 -1.28 16.57 -8.96
CA GLU A 308 -0.96 17.77 -9.75
C GLU A 308 -2.10 18.81 -9.83
N GLN A 309 -3.19 18.64 -9.07
CA GLN A 309 -4.28 19.63 -8.92
C GLN A 309 -4.35 20.25 -7.53
#